data_AF-A0A7V2EGH2-F1
#
_entry.id   AF-A0A7V2EGH2-F1
#
_cell.length_a   1.000
_cell.length_b   1.000
_cell.length_c   1.000
_cell.angle_alpha   90.00
_cell.angle_beta   90.00
_cell.angle_gamma   90.00
#
_symmetry.space_group_name_H-M   'P 1'
#
loop_
_entity.id
_entity.type
_entity.pdbx_description
1 polymer ?
#
loop_
_entity_poly.entity_id
_entity_poly.type
_entity_poly.pdbx_seq_one_letter_code
_entity_poly.pdbx_strand_id
1 'polypeptide(L)'
;METTNLQNGKGMSRVNGSKASLDANRLIKGIKLALEERVKPYTNGKRGYIVSGDTDSYFVPESFDSCTCPFWQKHKETCKHMVAVRVYRRLELRVSEIQAELSAQYECQIRELEVKLRKVAEENLKLRTELEGFSLLREGIKKIISSS
;
A
#
# COMPACT_ATOMS: atom_id res chain seq x y z
N MET A 1 49.69 32.82 7.41
CA MET A 1 48.92 32.03 8.39
C MET A 1 48.28 33.02 9.34
N GLU A 2 47.03 33.36 9.08
CA GLU A 2 46.24 34.27 9.89
C GLU A 2 45.03 33.50 10.42
N THR A 3 44.89 33.47 11.74
CA THR A 3 43.80 32.82 12.47
C THR A 3 42.80 33.89 12.89
N THR A 4 41.63 33.92 12.25
CA THR A 4 40.52 34.77 12.72
C THR A 4 39.65 33.99 13.72
N ASN A 5 39.85 34.31 15.00
CA ASN A 5 38.85 34.12 16.05
C ASN A 5 37.71 35.12 15.83
N LEU A 6 36.46 34.66 15.78
CA LEU A 6 35.29 35.51 15.98
C LEU A 6 34.60 35.15 17.29
N GLN A 7 34.64 36.11 18.21
CA GLN A 7 33.88 36.11 19.46
C GLN A 7 32.42 36.52 19.23
N ASN A 8 31.54 35.75 19.86
CA ASN A 8 30.19 36.06 20.38
C ASN A 8 29.54 37.41 20.03
N GLY A 9 28.47 37.32 19.22
CA GLY A 9 27.36 38.27 19.18
C GLY A 9 26.23 37.83 20.11
N LYS A 10 26.02 38.62 21.15
CA LYS A 10 25.00 38.51 22.20
C LYS A 10 23.65 39.00 21.67
N GLY A 11 22.56 38.27 21.94
CA GLY A 11 21.19 38.82 21.90
C GLY A 11 20.25 38.15 20.91
N MET A 12 19.71 36.97 21.27
CA MET A 12 18.46 36.49 20.69
C MET A 12 17.35 36.66 21.71
N SER A 13 16.47 37.61 21.41
CA SER A 13 15.21 37.88 22.07
C SER A 13 14.43 36.58 22.30
N ARG A 14 13.98 36.37 23.55
CA ARG A 14 13.03 35.30 23.90
C ARG A 14 11.73 35.52 23.13
N VAL A 15 11.58 34.82 22.01
CA VAL A 15 10.28 34.65 21.35
C VAL A 15 9.48 33.67 22.21
N ASN A 16 8.66 34.21 23.11
CA ASN A 16 7.60 33.45 23.76
C ASN A 16 6.60 33.03 22.69
N GLY A 17 6.75 31.80 22.21
CA GLY A 17 5.91 31.20 21.18
C GLY A 17 6.11 29.70 21.15
N SER A 18 6.08 29.04 22.31
CA SER A 18 6.12 27.59 22.39
C SER A 18 4.81 26.99 21.88
N LYS A 19 4.65 26.94 20.54
CA LYS A 19 4.00 25.80 19.91
C LYS A 19 4.80 24.60 20.38
N ALA A 20 4.27 23.84 21.34
CA ALA A 20 4.94 22.66 21.85
C ALA A 20 5.35 21.78 20.67
N SER A 21 6.65 21.73 20.40
CA SER A 21 7.25 20.86 19.41
C SER A 21 6.72 19.45 19.69
N LEU A 22 6.20 18.78 18.68
CA LEU A 22 5.74 17.41 18.85
C LEU A 22 6.95 16.56 19.26
N ASP A 23 6.99 16.19 20.54
CA ASP A 23 8.09 15.44 21.11
C ASP A 23 8.39 14.17 20.29
N ALA A 24 9.67 13.96 19.97
CA ALA A 24 10.13 12.88 19.10
C ALA A 24 9.73 11.49 19.64
N ASN A 25 9.69 11.31 20.96
CA ASN A 25 9.27 10.06 21.58
C ASN A 25 7.77 9.80 21.34
N ARG A 26 6.92 10.84 21.37
CA ARG A 26 5.49 10.70 21.01
C ARG A 26 5.30 10.30 19.55
N LEU A 27 6.10 10.86 18.65
CA LEU A 27 6.10 10.46 17.24
C LEU A 27 6.46 8.99 17.07
N ILE A 28 7.60 8.57 17.61
CA ILE A 28 8.10 7.19 17.51
C ILE A 28 7.09 6.20 18.10
N LYS A 29 6.57 6.48 19.30
CA LYS A 29 5.56 5.62 19.94
C LYS A 29 4.27 5.54 19.12
N GLY A 30 3.82 6.65 18.53
CA GLY A 30 2.64 6.66 17.68
C GLY A 30 2.84 5.82 16.42
N ILE A 31 3.97 5.98 15.74
CA ILE A 31 4.31 5.17 14.56
C ILE A 31 4.35 3.68 14.94
N LYS A 32 4.99 3.32 16.05
CA LYS A 32 5.07 1.94 16.53
C LYS A 32 3.68 1.33 16.74
N LEU A 33 2.77 2.04 17.41
CA LEU A 33 1.39 1.56 17.61
C LEU A 33 0.66 1.30 16.28
N ALA A 34 0.87 2.15 15.27
CA ALA A 34 0.26 1.94 13.96
C ALA A 34 0.80 0.70 13.24
N LEU A 35 2.12 0.48 13.31
CA LEU A 35 2.77 -0.67 12.68
C LEU A 35 2.47 -2.01 13.39
N GLU A 36 2.16 -1.97 14.68
CA GLU A 36 1.77 -3.14 15.48
C GLU A 36 0.26 -3.43 15.44
N GLU A 37 -0.47 -2.90 14.45
CA GLU A 37 -1.91 -3.12 14.25
C GLU A 37 -2.78 -2.77 15.49
N ARG A 38 -2.29 -1.83 16.31
CA ARG A 38 -3.01 -1.38 17.53
C ARG A 38 -4.12 -0.39 17.24
N VAL A 39 -4.27 0.06 15.99
CA VAL A 39 -5.30 0.99 15.55
C VAL A 39 -6.39 0.21 14.81
N LYS A 40 -7.64 0.34 15.25
CA LYS A 40 -8.79 -0.28 14.61
C LYS A 40 -9.88 0.76 14.32
N PRO A 41 -10.52 0.72 13.15
CA PRO A 41 -11.67 1.58 12.87
C PRO A 41 -12.82 1.25 13.82
N TYR A 42 -13.59 2.28 14.18
CA TYR A 42 -14.74 2.17 15.07
C TYR A 42 -15.93 2.93 14.51
N THR A 43 -17.05 2.22 14.40
CA THR A 43 -18.29 2.69 13.77
C THR A 43 -19.50 2.23 14.58
N ASN A 44 -19.62 2.70 15.83
CA ASN A 44 -20.84 2.49 16.62
C ASN A 44 -21.26 3.79 17.33
N GLY A 45 -22.26 4.46 16.78
CA GLY A 45 -22.77 5.76 17.27
C GLY A 45 -21.83 6.96 17.07
N LYS A 46 -20.52 6.71 16.95
CA LYS A 46 -19.48 7.70 16.61
C LYS A 46 -18.48 7.06 15.64
N ARG A 47 -18.00 7.84 14.68
CA ARG A 47 -16.96 7.43 13.73
C ARG A 47 -15.59 7.84 14.25
N GLY A 48 -14.65 6.91 14.21
CA GLY A 48 -13.27 7.17 14.60
C GLY A 48 -12.47 5.88 14.68
N TYR A 49 -11.51 5.87 15.59
CA TYR A 49 -10.53 4.81 15.73
C TYR A 49 -10.32 4.49 17.20
N ILE A 50 -10.23 3.20 17.50
CA ILE A 50 -9.78 2.70 18.79
C ILE A 50 -8.29 2.37 18.67
N VAL A 51 -7.50 2.93 19.57
CA VAL A 51 -6.06 2.68 19.68
C VAL A 51 -5.78 1.94 20.97
N SER A 52 -5.41 0.67 20.87
CA SER A 52 -5.01 -0.13 22.02
C SER A 52 -3.60 0.24 22.47
N GLY A 53 -3.48 0.72 23.70
CA GLY A 53 -2.21 0.83 24.39
C GLY A 53 -1.80 -0.49 25.05
N ASP A 54 -0.86 -0.41 26.00
CA ASP A 54 -0.34 -1.57 26.72
C ASP A 54 -1.38 -2.18 27.68
N THR A 55 -2.22 -1.34 28.30
CA THR A 55 -3.24 -1.73 29.29
C THR A 55 -4.65 -1.30 28.91
N ASP A 56 -4.79 -0.15 28.24
CA ASP A 56 -6.07 0.49 27.98
C ASP A 56 -6.26 0.79 26.49
N SER A 57 -7.50 0.98 26.06
CA SER A 57 -7.83 1.41 24.70
C SER A 57 -8.41 2.82 24.69
N TYR A 58 -7.98 3.62 23.72
CA TYR A 58 -8.32 5.03 23.62
C TYR A 58 -9.03 5.33 22.31
N PHE A 59 -10.08 6.13 22.36
CA PHE A 59 -10.82 6.56 21.19
C PHE A 59 -10.25 7.87 20.64
N VAL A 60 -10.09 7.92 19.32
CA VAL A 60 -9.73 9.11 18.53
C VAL A 60 -10.81 9.29 17.47
N PRO A 61 -11.58 10.39 17.47
CA PRO A 61 -12.61 10.61 16.47
C PRO A 61 -12.02 10.88 15.09
N GLU A 62 -12.82 10.67 14.05
CA GLU A 62 -12.43 10.89 12.65
C GLU A 62 -12.10 12.36 12.34
N SER A 63 -12.58 13.32 13.15
CA SER A 63 -12.21 14.73 13.07
C SER A 63 -10.78 15.03 13.54
N PHE A 64 -10.14 14.11 14.27
CA PHE A 64 -8.81 14.29 14.88
C PHE A 64 -8.70 15.51 15.81
N ASP A 65 -9.81 15.98 16.36
CA ASP A 65 -9.84 17.12 17.28
C ASP A 65 -9.53 16.72 18.73
N SER A 66 -9.65 15.44 19.06
CA SER A 66 -9.57 14.95 20.44
C SER A 66 -9.03 13.53 20.58
N CYS A 67 -8.74 13.13 21.82
CA CYS A 67 -8.42 11.75 22.18
C CYS A 67 -8.84 11.49 23.62
N THR A 68 -9.39 10.31 23.91
CA THR A 68 -9.82 9.96 25.28
C THR A 68 -8.65 9.64 26.23
N CYS A 69 -7.40 9.72 25.79
CA CYS A 69 -6.27 9.41 26.66
C CYS A 69 -5.97 10.51 27.69
N PRO A 70 -5.47 10.16 28.88
CA PRO A 70 -5.18 11.14 29.94
C PRO A 70 -4.24 12.26 29.50
N PHE A 71 -3.25 11.95 28.66
CA PHE A 71 -2.32 12.94 28.14
C PHE A 71 -3.05 14.03 27.34
N TRP A 72 -3.89 13.65 26.38
CA TRP A 72 -4.65 14.63 25.61
C TRP A 72 -5.65 15.37 26.50
N GLN A 73 -6.34 14.66 27.41
CA GLN A 73 -7.31 15.29 28.31
C GLN A 73 -6.68 16.39 29.16
N LYS A 74 -5.45 16.19 29.64
CA LYS A 74 -4.68 17.14 30.47
C LYS A 74 -4.04 18.26 29.66
N HIS A 75 -3.41 17.94 28.54
CA HIS A 75 -2.55 18.88 27.82
C HIS A 75 -3.22 19.51 26.59
N LYS A 76 -4.29 18.90 26.06
CA LYS A 76 -4.95 19.28 24.80
C LYS A 76 -4.00 19.36 23.60
N GLU A 77 -2.91 18.61 23.65
CA GLU A 77 -1.88 18.51 22.61
C GLU A 77 -1.96 17.17 21.87
N THR A 78 -1.33 17.10 20.69
CA THR A 78 -1.24 15.86 19.91
C THR A 78 -0.55 14.76 20.72
N CYS A 79 -1.29 13.68 20.98
CA CYS A 79 -0.80 12.51 21.71
C CYS A 79 -0.32 11.40 20.76
N LYS A 80 0.36 10.39 21.30
CA LYS A 80 0.86 9.24 20.51
C LYS A 80 -0.26 8.50 19.76
N HIS A 81 -1.49 8.44 20.30
CA HIS A 81 -2.61 7.75 19.65
C HIS A 81 -3.10 8.51 18.41
N MET A 82 -3.13 9.84 18.46
CA MET A 82 -3.46 10.65 17.29
C MET A 82 -2.42 10.50 16.19
N VAL A 83 -1.13 10.41 16.56
CA VAL A 83 -0.06 10.06 15.60
C VAL A 83 -0.30 8.68 15.00
N ALA A 84 -0.61 7.67 15.82
CA ALA A 84 -0.87 6.31 15.36
C ALA A 84 -2.00 6.27 14.32
N VAL A 85 -3.12 6.93 14.58
CA VAL A 85 -4.24 6.98 13.63
C VAL A 85 -3.86 7.70 12.33
N ARG A 86 -3.09 8.80 12.40
CA ARG A 86 -2.61 9.50 11.20
C ARG A 86 -1.72 8.61 10.34
N VAL A 87 -0.83 7.85 10.96
CA VAL A 87 0.06 6.90 10.26
C VAL A 87 -0.77 5.77 9.67
N TYR A 88 -1.67 5.18 10.46
CA TYR A 88 -2.58 4.12 10.02
C TYR A 88 -3.36 4.52 8.77
N ARG A 89 -4.00 5.69 8.75
CA ARG A 89 -4.74 6.17 7.56
C ARG A 89 -3.87 6.35 6.33
N ARG A 90 -2.62 6.81 6.49
CA ARG A 90 -1.70 6.92 5.36
C ARG A 90 -1.31 5.54 4.83
N LEU A 91 -1.13 4.57 5.71
CA LEU A 91 -0.86 3.18 5.33
C LEU A 91 -2.07 2.57 4.62
N GLU A 92 -3.30 2.78 5.10
CA GLU A 92 -4.52 2.31 4.44
C GLU A 92 -4.64 2.85 3.00
N LEU A 93 -4.40 4.15 2.82
CA LEU A 93 -4.37 4.77 1.49
C LEU A 93 -3.28 4.15 0.61
N ARG A 94 -2.07 3.98 1.15
CA ARG A 94 -0.95 3.43 0.39
C ARG A 94 -1.17 1.95 0.01
N VAL A 95 -1.76 1.16 0.89
CA VAL A 95 -2.15 -0.23 0.60
C VAL A 95 -3.19 -0.26 -0.52
N SER A 96 -4.17 0.65 -0.48
CA SER A 96 -5.20 0.74 -1.53
C SER A 96 -4.60 1.12 -2.89
N GLU A 97 -3.65 2.06 -2.91
CA GLU A 97 -2.89 2.41 -4.13
C GLU A 97 -2.10 1.22 -4.67
N ILE A 98 -1.33 0.53 -3.83
CA ILE A 98 -0.54 -0.64 -4.22
C ILE A 98 -1.45 -1.76 -4.74
N GLN A 99 -2.60 -1.98 -4.11
CA GLN A 99 -3.56 -2.99 -4.56
C GLN A 99 -4.10 -2.65 -5.95
N ALA A 100 -4.43 -1.38 -6.22
CA ALA A 100 -4.89 -0.95 -7.54
C ALA A 100 -3.80 -1.09 -8.62
N GLU A 101 -2.55 -0.71 -8.30
CA GLU A 101 -1.39 -0.89 -9.18
C GLU A 101 -1.18 -2.37 -9.53
N LEU A 102 -1.22 -3.25 -8.51
CA LEU A 102 -1.03 -4.68 -8.68
C LEU A 102 -2.16 -5.33 -9.51
N SER A 103 -3.41 -4.93 -9.26
CA SER A 103 -4.55 -5.38 -10.07
C SER A 103 -4.38 -5.02 -11.54
N ALA A 104 -3.98 -3.77 -11.85
CA ALA A 104 -3.75 -3.33 -13.22
C ALA A 104 -2.60 -4.12 -13.90
N GLN A 105 -1.54 -4.44 -13.17
CA GLN A 105 -0.45 -5.27 -13.67
C GLN A 105 -0.92 -6.69 -14.02
N TYR A 106 -1.69 -7.33 -13.13
CA TYR A 106 -2.23 -8.67 -13.40
C TYR A 106 -3.19 -8.68 -14.59
N GLU A 107 -4.06 -7.69 -14.73
CA GLU A 107 -4.93 -7.58 -15.92
C GLU A 107 -4.14 -7.44 -17.23
N CYS A 108 -3.01 -6.72 -17.21
CA CYS A 108 -2.13 -6.61 -18.37
C CYS A 108 -1.49 -7.96 -18.72
N GLN A 109 -0.95 -8.65 -17.71
CA GLN A 109 -0.33 -9.98 -17.89
C GLN A 109 -1.32 -11.02 -18.39
N ILE A 110 -2.55 -11.04 -17.86
CA ILE A 110 -3.63 -11.92 -18.31
C ILE A 110 -3.91 -11.68 -19.80
N ARG A 111 -4.09 -10.41 -20.20
CA ARG A 111 -4.32 -10.05 -21.61
C ARG A 111 -3.17 -10.48 -22.52
N GLU A 112 -1.93 -10.31 -22.09
CA GLU A 112 -0.76 -10.77 -22.86
C GLU A 112 -0.77 -12.29 -23.06
N LEU A 113 -1.06 -13.05 -21.99
CA LEU A 113 -1.16 -14.50 -22.04
C LEU A 113 -2.33 -14.97 -22.92
N GLU A 114 -3.48 -14.30 -22.87
CA GLU A 114 -4.62 -14.58 -23.74
C GLU A 114 -4.29 -14.37 -25.22
N VAL A 115 -3.49 -13.35 -25.56
CA VAL A 115 -3.01 -13.13 -26.93
C VAL A 115 -2.05 -14.24 -27.36
N LYS A 116 -1.10 -14.63 -26.50
CA LYS A 116 -0.17 -15.73 -26.79
C LYS A 116 -0.91 -17.05 -26.98
N LEU A 117 -1.89 -17.34 -26.12
CA LEU A 117 -2.70 -18.55 -26.21
C LEU A 117 -3.49 -18.60 -27.52
N ARG A 118 -4.08 -17.48 -27.95
CA ARG A 118 -4.78 -17.38 -29.24
C ARG A 118 -3.85 -17.69 -30.42
N LYS A 119 -2.64 -17.12 -30.43
CA LYS A 119 -1.65 -17.41 -31.49
C LYS A 119 -1.29 -18.90 -31.55
N VAL A 120 -1.02 -19.51 -30.39
CA VAL A 120 -0.73 -20.95 -30.31
C VAL A 120 -1.92 -21.80 -30.76
N ALA A 121 -3.16 -21.38 -30.45
CA ALA A 121 -4.35 -22.07 -30.90
C ALA A 121 -4.53 -21.98 -32.43
N GLU A 122 -4.27 -20.82 -33.03
CA GLU A 122 -4.30 -20.61 -34.49
C GLU A 122 -3.23 -21.45 -35.20
N GLU A 123 -2.00 -21.48 -34.70
CA GLU A 123 -0.92 -22.30 -35.25
C GLU A 123 -1.25 -23.80 -35.17
N ASN A 124 -1.77 -24.26 -34.04
CA ASN A 124 -2.20 -25.65 -33.89
C ASN A 124 -3.34 -26.02 -34.84
N LEU A 125 -4.29 -25.12 -35.07
CA LEU A 125 -5.38 -25.35 -36.02
C LEU A 125 -4.84 -25.49 -37.46
N LYS A 126 -3.90 -24.62 -37.84
CA LYS A 126 -3.23 -24.67 -39.14
C LYS A 126 -2.49 -26.00 -39.34
N LEU A 127 -1.67 -26.39 -38.37
CA LEU A 127 -0.91 -27.66 -38.42
C LEU A 127 -1.84 -28.88 -38.49
N ARG A 128 -2.96 -28.87 -37.75
CA ARG A 128 -3.97 -29.95 -37.84
C ARG A 128 -4.58 -30.05 -39.23
N THR A 129 -4.92 -28.91 -39.83
CA THR A 129 -5.48 -28.84 -41.19
C THR A 129 -4.48 -29.38 -42.22
N GLU A 130 -3.21 -29.00 -42.10
CA GLU A 130 -2.14 -29.52 -42.97
C GLU A 130 -1.97 -31.04 -42.81
N LEU A 131 -1.98 -31.55 -41.57
CA LEU A 131 -1.88 -32.97 -41.27
C LEU A 131 -3.04 -33.79 -41.88
N GLU A 132 -4.26 -33.28 -41.78
CA GLU A 132 -5.45 -33.88 -42.41
C GLU A 132 -5.31 -33.94 -43.93
N GLY A 133 -4.83 -32.86 -44.55
CA GLY A 133 -4.52 -32.81 -45.98
C GLY A 133 -3.52 -33.88 -46.41
N PHE A 134 -2.41 -34.03 -45.67
CA PHE A 134 -1.42 -35.08 -45.93
C PHE A 134 -2.01 -36.50 -45.77
N SER A 135 -2.87 -36.70 -44.77
CA SER A 135 -3.52 -37.99 -44.54
C SER A 135 -4.40 -38.40 -45.73
N LEU A 136 -5.22 -37.48 -46.24
CA LEU A 136 -6.06 -37.72 -47.43
C LEU A 136 -5.22 -38.04 -48.67
N LEU A 137 -4.13 -37.30 -48.89
CA LEU A 137 -3.20 -37.54 -49.99
C LEU A 137 -2.57 -38.94 -49.90
N ARG A 138 -2.15 -39.35 -48.70
CA ARG A 138 -1.62 -40.68 -48.43
C ARG A 138 -2.64 -41.78 -48.73
N GLU A 139 -3.91 -41.60 -48.34
CA GLU A 139 -4.96 -42.57 -48.66
C GLU A 139 -5.24 -42.66 -50.16
N GLY A 140 -5.25 -41.52 -50.87
CA GLY A 140 -5.39 -41.48 -52.33
C GLY A 140 -4.29 -42.28 -53.03
N ILE A 141 -3.02 -42.06 -52.64
CA ILE A 141 -1.87 -42.80 -53.18
C ILE A 141 -2.01 -44.30 -52.89
N LYS A 142 -2.38 -44.70 -51.67
CA LYS A 142 -2.58 -46.12 -51.33
C LYS A 142 -3.61 -46.77 -52.25
N LYS A 143 -4.76 -46.12 -52.48
CA LYS A 143 -5.81 -46.65 -53.38
C LYS A 143 -5.30 -46.88 -54.79
N ILE A 144 -4.52 -45.93 -55.34
CA ILE A 144 -3.93 -46.04 -56.68
C ILE A 144 -3.01 -47.26 -56.76
N ILE A 145 -2.09 -47.42 -55.79
CA ILE A 145 -1.14 -48.54 -55.75
C ILE A 145 -1.87 -49.88 -55.63
N SER A 146 -2.89 -49.98 -54.78
CA SER A 146 -3.67 -51.21 -54.61
C SER A 146 -4.61 -51.56 -55.77
N SER A 147 -4.78 -50.65 -56.73
CA SER A 147 -5.63 -50.84 -57.92
C SER A 147 -4.83 -51.07 -59.20
N SER A 148 -3.49 -51.09 -59.10
CA SER A 148 -2.53 -51.37 -60.19
C SER A 148 -1.94 -52.77 -60.00
#